data_AF-A0A5C2SNN8-F1
#
_entry.id   AF-A0A5C2SNN8-F1
#
_cell.length_a   1.000
_cell.length_b   1.000
_cell.length_c   1.000
_cell.angle_alpha   90.00
_cell.angle_beta   90.00
_cell.angle_gamma   90.00
#
_symmetry.space_group_name_H-M   'P 1'
#
loop_
_entity.id
_entity.type
_entity.pdbx_description
1 polymer ?
#
loop_
_entity_poly.entity_id
_entity_poly.type
_entity_poly.pdbx_seq_one_letter_code
_entity_poly.pdbx_strand_id
1 'polypeptide(L)'
;MMNVDRRLNHISRILCSEGETHGTMTFAEIRDAKQLLQLLTLMWTSGTSPHSIPQSSQRFLSALAVSLGNVEIDSLAWRVLGDAFVGIITILEQRRADPIFAAIDRCWDEEYVWRLAQEADPGELPLASSFAHYVAAMAHRRHCDELLCAEAWEYLRDVLLLILTSDHEGPDEPLALLIAPSICRALIALLENAQGAGLQYYTSSPWTFCMVNYLKNLLDCERDEAYVQILHERISEQAKLLCRALANHSPNLSTSSGLREPPPSRTVFCWLRSLPYVIIATA
;
A
#
# COMPACT_ATOMS: atom_id res chain seq x y z
N MET A 1 15.55 -14.47 -19.88
CA MET A 1 14.40 -14.88 -19.03
C MET A 1 14.67 -16.10 -18.14
N MET A 2 15.42 -17.13 -18.58
CA MET A 2 15.84 -18.27 -17.72
C MET A 2 16.53 -17.88 -16.40
N ASN A 3 17.00 -16.64 -16.23
CA ASN A 3 17.65 -16.17 -15.02
C ASN A 3 16.65 -15.80 -13.90
N VAL A 4 15.49 -15.20 -14.23
CA VAL A 4 14.50 -14.77 -13.23
C VAL A 4 13.84 -15.98 -12.56
N ASP A 5 13.38 -16.95 -13.34
CA ASP A 5 12.79 -18.19 -12.79
C ASP A 5 13.77 -18.95 -11.89
N ARG A 6 15.04 -19.05 -12.28
CA ARG A 6 16.08 -19.69 -11.46
C ARG A 6 16.29 -18.94 -10.15
N ARG A 7 16.30 -17.61 -10.18
CA ARG A 7 16.43 -16.76 -8.99
C ARG A 7 15.23 -16.87 -8.07
N LEU A 8 14.00 -16.83 -8.60
CA LEU A 8 12.77 -17.03 -7.82
C LEU A 8 12.83 -18.38 -7.09
N ASN A 9 13.07 -19.48 -7.82
CA ASN A 9 13.16 -20.81 -7.22
C ASN A 9 14.36 -20.98 -6.25
N HIS A 10 15.42 -20.21 -6.41
CA HIS A 10 16.54 -20.22 -5.47
C HIS A 10 16.16 -19.54 -4.15
N ILE A 11 15.60 -18.32 -4.21
CA ILE A 11 15.16 -17.59 -3.02
C ILE A 11 13.99 -18.30 -2.33
N SER A 12 13.04 -18.89 -3.06
CA SER A 12 11.99 -19.71 -2.47
C SER A 12 12.54 -20.84 -1.60
N ARG A 13 13.62 -21.51 -2.05
CA ARG A 13 14.23 -22.59 -1.27
C ARG A 13 14.88 -22.07 0.00
N ILE A 14 15.50 -20.89 -0.04
CA ILE A 14 16.08 -20.24 1.13
C ILE A 14 14.97 -19.90 2.13
N LEU A 15 13.91 -19.22 1.67
CA LEU A 15 12.72 -18.88 2.49
C LEU A 15 12.08 -20.11 3.14
N CYS A 16 11.98 -21.24 2.42
CA CYS A 16 11.42 -22.48 2.98
C CYS A 16 12.36 -23.17 3.97
N SER A 17 13.68 -23.05 3.80
CA SER A 17 14.66 -23.73 4.66
C SER A 17 14.80 -23.13 6.07
N GLU A 18 14.33 -21.89 6.26
CA GLU A 18 14.32 -21.23 7.58
C GLU A 18 13.43 -21.96 8.60
N GLY A 19 12.47 -22.77 8.14
CA GLY A 19 11.59 -23.55 9.03
C GLY A 19 12.25 -24.77 9.68
N GLU A 20 13.38 -25.26 9.15
CA GLU A 20 13.97 -26.54 9.58
C GLU A 20 15.37 -26.42 10.21
N THR A 21 16.14 -25.36 9.92
CA THR A 21 17.48 -25.15 10.50
C THR A 21 17.82 -23.67 10.63
N HIS A 22 18.12 -23.21 11.85
CA HIS A 22 18.39 -21.82 12.22
C HIS A 22 19.49 -21.12 11.39
N GLY A 23 19.08 -20.46 10.31
CA GLY A 23 19.84 -19.39 9.67
C GLY A 23 18.88 -18.29 9.29
N THR A 24 18.95 -17.14 9.98
CA THR A 24 18.22 -15.92 9.58
C THR A 24 18.73 -15.46 8.21
N MET A 25 17.84 -15.12 7.28
CA MET A 25 18.21 -14.53 6.00
C MET A 25 19.28 -13.44 6.16
N THR A 26 20.33 -13.54 5.35
CA THR A 26 21.33 -12.48 5.25
C THR A 26 20.73 -11.23 4.60
N PHE A 27 21.28 -10.06 4.89
CA PHE A 27 20.82 -8.82 4.27
C PHE A 27 20.89 -8.86 2.73
N ALA A 28 21.88 -9.57 2.17
CA ALA A 28 22.00 -9.75 0.73
C ALA A 28 20.81 -10.55 0.15
N GLU A 29 20.37 -11.61 0.83
CA GLU A 29 19.22 -12.43 0.43
C GLU A 29 17.90 -11.64 0.55
N ILE A 30 17.73 -10.87 1.64
CA ILE A 30 16.58 -9.98 1.84
C ILE A 30 16.52 -8.96 0.70
N ARG A 31 17.65 -8.30 0.39
CA ARG A 31 17.70 -7.33 -0.70
C ARG A 31 17.41 -7.97 -2.06
N ASP A 32 17.95 -9.16 -2.33
CA ASP A 32 17.72 -9.87 -3.58
C ASP A 32 16.24 -10.29 -3.71
N ALA A 33 15.60 -10.72 -2.63
CA ALA A 33 14.16 -10.98 -2.58
C ALA A 33 13.34 -9.71 -2.85
N LYS A 34 13.70 -8.58 -2.23
CA LYS A 34 13.05 -7.27 -2.48
C LYS A 34 13.14 -6.88 -3.95
N GLN A 35 14.32 -6.99 -4.56
CA GLN A 35 14.53 -6.67 -5.97
C GLN A 35 13.70 -7.56 -6.91
N LEU A 36 13.55 -8.85 -6.59
CA LEU A 36 12.70 -9.76 -7.36
C LEU A 36 11.23 -9.38 -7.26
N LEU A 37 10.73 -9.02 -6.07
CA LEU A 37 9.36 -8.52 -5.88
C LEU A 37 9.14 -7.26 -6.71
N GLN A 38 10.04 -6.28 -6.60
CA GLN A 38 9.97 -5.01 -7.31
C GLN A 38 10.01 -5.19 -8.83
N LEU A 39 10.86 -6.10 -9.33
CA LEU A 39 10.90 -6.45 -10.75
C LEU A 39 9.59 -7.08 -11.22
N LEU A 40 9.04 -8.04 -10.45
CA LEU A 40 7.76 -8.66 -10.77
C LEU A 40 6.62 -7.63 -10.77
N THR A 41 6.57 -6.74 -9.77
CA THR A 41 5.62 -5.62 -9.70
C THR A 41 5.70 -4.75 -10.95
N LEU A 42 6.91 -4.39 -11.40
CA LEU A 42 7.13 -3.63 -12.64
C LEU A 42 6.66 -4.38 -13.88
N MET A 43 6.98 -5.67 -13.98
CA MET A 43 6.56 -6.50 -15.13
C MET A 43 5.04 -6.65 -15.20
N TRP A 44 4.38 -6.83 -14.06
CA TRP A 44 2.93 -7.02 -13.96
C TRP A 44 2.15 -5.72 -14.15
N THR A 45 2.66 -4.59 -13.65
CA THR A 45 2.08 -3.27 -13.91
C THR A 45 2.17 -2.89 -15.39
N SER A 46 3.31 -3.15 -16.04
CA SER A 46 3.55 -2.85 -17.46
C SER A 46 2.88 -3.82 -18.45
N GLY A 47 2.27 -4.91 -17.95
CA GLY A 47 1.64 -5.93 -18.81
C GLY A 47 2.64 -6.77 -19.60
N THR A 48 3.92 -6.77 -19.22
CA THR A 48 5.00 -7.50 -19.92
C THR A 48 5.20 -8.92 -19.39
N SER A 49 4.21 -9.47 -18.66
CA SER A 49 4.35 -10.75 -17.94
C SER A 49 4.57 -11.92 -18.90
N PRO A 50 5.70 -12.64 -18.77
CA PRO A 50 5.93 -13.90 -19.47
C PRO A 50 4.95 -14.98 -19.06
N HIS A 51 4.42 -15.71 -20.05
CA HIS A 51 3.52 -16.83 -19.81
C HIS A 51 4.14 -17.98 -18.97
N SER A 52 5.48 -18.02 -18.80
CA SER A 52 6.20 -19.08 -18.07
C SER A 52 6.44 -18.79 -16.59
N ILE A 53 6.24 -17.56 -16.12
CA ILE A 53 6.55 -17.12 -14.74
C ILE A 53 5.49 -17.49 -13.67
N PRO A 54 4.20 -17.79 -13.97
CA PRO A 54 3.18 -17.95 -12.92
C PRO A 54 3.53 -18.95 -11.81
N GLN A 55 4.09 -20.12 -12.14
CA GLN A 55 4.41 -21.15 -11.15
C GLN A 55 5.59 -20.77 -10.24
N SER A 56 6.67 -20.22 -10.80
CA SER A 56 7.82 -19.77 -10.02
C SER A 56 7.45 -18.61 -9.10
N SER A 57 6.66 -17.65 -9.61
CA SER A 57 6.14 -16.53 -8.82
C SER A 57 5.21 -17.00 -7.71
N GLN A 58 4.29 -17.93 -7.98
CA GLN A 58 3.41 -18.48 -6.96
C GLN A 58 4.18 -19.14 -5.83
N ARG A 59 5.16 -20.00 -6.14
CA ARG A 59 6.02 -20.64 -5.12
C ARG A 59 6.81 -19.61 -4.32
N PHE A 60 7.34 -18.59 -4.99
CA PHE A 60 8.08 -17.51 -4.34
C PHE A 60 7.19 -16.69 -3.41
N LEU A 61 6.03 -16.24 -3.87
CA LEU A 61 5.08 -15.47 -3.04
C LEU A 61 4.56 -16.31 -1.87
N SER A 62 4.30 -17.60 -2.08
CA SER A 62 3.86 -18.50 -1.00
C SER A 62 4.94 -18.69 0.05
N ALA A 63 6.18 -18.98 -0.36
CA ALA A 63 7.30 -19.13 0.56
C ALA A 63 7.57 -17.82 1.32
N LEU A 64 7.45 -16.69 0.64
CA LEU A 64 7.63 -15.38 1.23
C LEU A 64 6.52 -15.06 2.24
N ALA A 65 5.25 -15.33 1.91
CA ALA A 65 4.13 -15.12 2.82
C ALA A 65 4.30 -15.95 4.10
N VAL A 66 4.72 -17.21 3.98
CA VAL A 66 5.00 -18.08 5.13
C VAL A 66 6.20 -17.58 5.94
N SER A 67 7.31 -17.23 5.29
CA SER A 67 8.50 -16.70 5.97
C SER A 67 8.17 -15.41 6.73
N LEU A 68 7.58 -14.43 6.04
CA LEU A 68 7.12 -13.18 6.63
C LEU A 68 6.18 -13.44 7.81
N GLY A 69 5.25 -14.40 7.70
CA GLY A 69 4.29 -14.69 8.76
C GLY A 69 4.90 -15.29 10.04
N ASN A 70 6.14 -15.75 9.98
CA ASN A 70 6.86 -16.33 11.11
C ASN A 70 7.89 -15.37 11.73
N VAL A 71 8.13 -14.21 11.13
CA VAL A 71 9.13 -13.25 11.60
C VAL A 71 8.45 -12.11 12.36
N GLU A 72 9.10 -11.60 13.42
CA GLU A 72 8.66 -10.40 14.13
C GLU A 72 8.60 -9.17 13.22
N ILE A 73 7.60 -8.31 13.44
CA ILE A 73 7.36 -7.07 12.67
C ILE A 73 8.56 -6.11 12.72
N ASP A 74 9.30 -6.08 13.83
CA ASP A 74 10.46 -5.20 13.98
C ASP A 74 11.72 -5.72 13.25
N SER A 75 11.66 -6.94 12.71
CA SER A 75 12.79 -7.56 12.04
C SER A 75 13.21 -6.78 10.79
N LEU A 76 14.48 -6.94 10.42
CA LEU A 76 15.00 -6.35 9.20
C LEU A 76 14.33 -6.92 7.94
N ALA A 77 14.04 -8.22 7.93
CA ALA A 77 13.35 -8.87 6.82
C ALA A 77 11.97 -8.24 6.63
N TRP A 78 11.24 -8.03 7.72
CA TRP A 78 9.93 -7.39 7.70
C TRP A 78 9.98 -5.99 7.10
N ARG A 79 10.78 -5.09 7.68
CA ARG A 79 10.88 -3.70 7.24
C ARG A 79 11.33 -3.53 5.79
N VAL A 80 12.13 -4.46 5.28
CA VAL A 80 12.67 -4.38 3.92
C VAL A 80 11.76 -5.05 2.89
N LEU A 81 11.03 -6.11 3.25
CA LEU A 81 10.20 -6.88 2.31
C LEU A 81 8.71 -6.56 2.38
N GLY A 82 8.22 -6.06 3.51
CA GLY A 82 6.80 -5.79 3.74
C GLY A 82 6.20 -4.87 2.69
N ASP A 83 6.83 -3.74 2.40
CA ASP A 83 6.35 -2.79 1.38
C ASP A 83 6.27 -3.41 -0.02
N ALA A 84 7.31 -4.17 -0.39
CA ALA A 84 7.40 -4.80 -1.70
C ALA A 84 6.42 -5.97 -1.84
N PHE A 85 6.20 -6.71 -0.75
CA PHE A 85 5.21 -7.79 -0.67
C PHE A 85 3.79 -7.24 -0.81
N VAL A 86 3.40 -6.26 0.01
CA VAL A 86 2.07 -5.64 -0.09
C VAL A 86 1.86 -5.07 -1.50
N GLY A 87 2.86 -4.35 -2.04
CA GLY A 87 2.77 -3.75 -3.37
C GLY A 87 2.55 -4.78 -4.48
N ILE A 88 3.25 -5.91 -4.47
CA ILE A 88 3.03 -6.96 -5.49
C ILE A 88 1.67 -7.64 -5.35
N ILE A 89 1.19 -7.85 -4.12
CA ILE A 89 -0.14 -8.41 -3.86
C ILE A 89 -1.22 -7.47 -4.39
N THR A 90 -1.08 -6.15 -4.18
CA THR A 90 -2.00 -5.16 -4.74
C THR A 90 -2.13 -5.29 -6.25
N ILE A 91 -1.02 -5.38 -6.97
CA ILE A 91 -1.03 -5.51 -8.44
C ILE A 91 -1.66 -6.83 -8.87
N LEU A 92 -1.33 -7.92 -8.19
CA LEU A 92 -1.89 -9.23 -8.46
C LEU A 92 -3.41 -9.23 -8.28
N GLU A 93 -3.91 -8.62 -7.21
CA GLU A 93 -5.33 -8.52 -6.92
C GLU A 93 -6.09 -7.60 -7.90
N GLN A 94 -5.49 -6.50 -8.34
CA GLN A 94 -6.06 -5.64 -9.39
C GLN A 94 -6.14 -6.34 -10.75
N ARG A 95 -5.19 -7.23 -11.03
CA ARG A 95 -5.09 -7.97 -12.30
C ARG A 95 -5.83 -9.31 -12.29
N ARG A 96 -6.55 -9.67 -11.22
CA ARG A 96 -7.22 -10.98 -11.06
C ARG A 96 -8.17 -11.36 -12.20
N ALA A 97 -8.74 -10.39 -12.91
CA ALA A 97 -9.61 -10.64 -14.06
C ALA A 97 -8.86 -11.24 -15.27
N ASP A 98 -7.54 -11.07 -15.36
CA ASP A 98 -6.72 -11.67 -16.40
C ASP A 98 -6.43 -13.15 -16.06
N PRO A 99 -6.70 -14.10 -16.98
CA PRO A 99 -6.50 -15.53 -16.76
C PRO A 99 -5.10 -15.92 -16.28
N ILE A 100 -4.05 -15.20 -16.69
CA ILE A 100 -2.67 -15.48 -16.28
C ILE A 100 -2.50 -15.22 -14.78
N PHE A 101 -3.11 -14.15 -14.27
CA PHE A 101 -3.06 -13.76 -12.86
C PHE A 101 -4.08 -14.52 -12.02
N ALA A 102 -5.23 -14.91 -12.61
CA ALA A 102 -6.18 -15.82 -11.99
C ALA A 102 -5.54 -17.18 -11.65
N ALA A 103 -4.60 -17.65 -12.47
CA ALA A 103 -3.90 -18.92 -12.28
C ALA A 103 -2.87 -18.92 -11.11
N ILE A 104 -2.51 -17.76 -10.56
CA ILE A 104 -1.65 -17.69 -9.38
C ILE A 104 -2.53 -17.88 -8.14
N ASP A 105 -2.47 -19.05 -7.50
CA ASP A 105 -3.32 -19.27 -6.32
C ASP A 105 -3.01 -18.25 -5.22
N ARG A 106 -4.08 -17.82 -4.54
CA ARG A 106 -3.95 -16.98 -3.36
C ARG A 106 -3.30 -17.82 -2.25
N CYS A 107 -2.02 -17.57 -2.02
CA CYS A 107 -1.19 -18.29 -1.04
C CYS A 107 -0.91 -17.47 0.22
N TRP A 108 -1.56 -16.32 0.37
CA TRP A 108 -1.56 -15.48 1.54
C TRP A 108 -2.97 -15.35 2.09
N ASP A 109 -3.07 -15.17 3.40
CA ASP A 109 -4.31 -14.81 4.06
C ASP A 109 -4.59 -13.31 3.79
N GLU A 110 -5.84 -12.95 3.49
CA GLU A 110 -6.21 -11.55 3.26
C GLU A 110 -6.09 -10.77 4.57
N GLU A 111 -6.58 -11.32 5.67
CA GLU A 111 -6.51 -10.69 7.00
C GLU A 111 -5.07 -10.43 7.42
N TYR A 112 -4.17 -11.33 7.04
CA TYR A 112 -2.74 -11.15 7.24
C TYR A 112 -2.26 -9.85 6.60
N VAL A 113 -2.51 -9.60 5.30
CA VAL A 113 -2.08 -8.38 4.59
C VAL A 113 -2.61 -7.10 5.25
N TRP A 114 -3.81 -7.15 5.84
CA TRP A 114 -4.36 -6.03 6.61
C TRP A 114 -3.61 -5.83 7.92
N ARG A 115 -3.42 -6.89 8.73
CA ARG A 115 -2.65 -6.84 9.97
C ARG A 115 -1.23 -6.32 9.76
N LEU A 116 -0.60 -6.71 8.64
CA LEU A 116 0.76 -6.29 8.28
C LEU A 116 0.97 -4.79 8.25
N ALA A 117 -0.05 -4.04 7.87
CA ALA A 117 0.04 -2.60 7.78
C ALA A 117 -0.38 -1.89 9.06
N GLN A 118 -1.11 -2.56 9.95
CA GLN A 118 -1.56 -2.00 11.23
C GLN A 118 -0.42 -1.93 12.25
N GLU A 119 0.45 -2.93 12.23
CA GLU A 119 1.60 -3.02 13.14
C GLU A 119 2.80 -2.17 12.64
N ALA A 120 2.66 -1.55 11.47
CA ALA A 120 3.69 -0.72 10.89
C ALA A 120 3.77 0.66 11.56
N ASP A 121 4.98 1.18 11.69
CA ASP A 121 5.22 2.57 12.07
C ASP A 121 4.66 3.51 10.96
N PRO A 122 3.78 4.48 11.29
CA PRO A 122 3.31 5.50 10.34
C PRO A 122 4.43 6.31 9.65
N GLY A 123 5.65 6.33 10.22
CA GLY A 123 6.84 6.90 9.58
C GLY A 123 7.42 6.08 8.43
N GLU A 124 7.02 4.81 8.25
CA GLU A 124 7.50 3.94 7.18
C GLU A 124 6.71 4.15 5.88
N LEU A 125 6.98 5.30 5.24
CA LEU A 125 6.32 5.76 4.02
C LEU A 125 6.22 4.74 2.87
N PRO A 126 7.23 3.90 2.58
CA PRO A 126 7.10 2.88 1.54
C PRO A 126 5.97 1.89 1.80
N LEU A 127 5.82 1.44 3.05
CA LEU A 127 4.76 0.52 3.43
C LEU A 127 3.40 1.22 3.43
N ALA A 128 3.33 2.44 3.96
CA ALA A 128 2.13 3.27 3.87
C ALA A 128 1.64 3.45 2.42
N SER A 129 2.56 3.66 1.48
CA SER A 129 2.23 3.79 0.06
C SER A 129 1.65 2.52 -0.55
N SER A 130 2.31 1.38 -0.32
CA SER A 130 1.84 0.08 -0.81
C SER A 130 0.48 -0.27 -0.19
N PHE A 131 0.32 -0.03 1.11
CA PHE A 131 -0.92 -0.29 1.81
C PHE A 131 -2.06 0.62 1.36
N ALA A 132 -1.82 1.92 1.15
CA ALA A 132 -2.84 2.82 0.60
C ALA A 132 -3.37 2.32 -0.75
N HIS A 133 -2.50 1.83 -1.63
CA HIS A 133 -2.94 1.24 -2.90
C HIS A 133 -3.69 -0.07 -2.71
N TYR A 134 -3.25 -0.93 -1.79
CA TYR A 134 -3.96 -2.14 -1.43
C TYR A 134 -5.38 -1.84 -0.94
N VAL A 135 -5.52 -0.94 0.03
CA VAL A 135 -6.81 -0.50 0.58
C VAL A 135 -7.70 0.08 -0.51
N ALA A 136 -7.19 1.01 -1.33
CA ALA A 136 -7.95 1.59 -2.43
C ALA A 136 -8.43 0.53 -3.44
N ALA A 137 -7.65 -0.53 -3.66
CA ALA A 137 -8.01 -1.63 -4.55
C ALA A 137 -8.98 -2.64 -3.93
N MET A 138 -9.01 -2.78 -2.60
CA MET A 138 -9.65 -3.90 -1.93
C MET A 138 -10.85 -3.51 -1.06
N ALA A 139 -10.98 -2.25 -0.64
CA ALA A 139 -12.01 -1.78 0.29
C ALA A 139 -13.46 -2.07 -0.17
N HIS A 140 -13.70 -2.16 -1.47
CA HIS A 140 -15.03 -2.46 -2.04
C HIS A 140 -15.40 -3.95 -2.01
N ARG A 141 -14.46 -4.82 -1.66
CA ARG A 141 -14.72 -6.27 -1.61
C ARG A 141 -15.45 -6.60 -0.31
N ARG A 142 -16.65 -7.19 -0.45
CA ARG A 142 -17.62 -7.48 0.63
C ARG A 142 -17.12 -8.35 1.80
N HIS A 143 -15.88 -8.83 1.79
CA HIS A 143 -15.32 -9.70 2.82
C HIS A 143 -14.33 -8.98 3.74
N CYS A 144 -14.15 -7.67 3.60
CA CYS A 144 -13.30 -6.93 4.51
C CYS A 144 -13.99 -6.76 5.87
N ASP A 145 -13.36 -7.25 6.93
CA ASP A 145 -13.80 -7.06 8.30
C ASP A 145 -13.87 -5.55 8.62
N GLU A 146 -14.97 -5.13 9.28
CA GLU A 146 -15.17 -3.74 9.70
C GLU A 146 -14.06 -3.28 10.64
N LEU A 147 -13.53 -4.18 11.48
CA LEU A 147 -12.41 -3.87 12.37
C LEU A 147 -11.15 -3.56 11.58
N LEU A 148 -10.78 -4.40 10.61
CA LEU A 148 -9.60 -4.19 9.76
C LEU A 148 -9.70 -2.88 8.97
N CYS A 149 -10.90 -2.56 8.46
CA CYS A 149 -11.17 -1.28 7.78
C CYS A 149 -10.98 -0.09 8.74
N ALA A 150 -11.39 -0.23 10.00
CA ALA A 150 -11.23 0.82 11.00
C ALA A 150 -9.77 1.04 11.39
N GLU A 151 -9.02 -0.02 11.59
CA GLU A 151 -7.58 0.06 11.89
C GLU A 151 -6.81 0.63 10.69
N ALA A 152 -7.18 0.25 9.46
CA ALA A 152 -6.60 0.84 8.25
C ALA A 152 -6.92 2.33 8.12
N TRP A 153 -8.14 2.74 8.49
CA TRP A 153 -8.51 4.16 8.55
C TRP A 153 -7.61 4.92 9.53
N GLU A 154 -7.41 4.38 10.74
CA GLU A 154 -6.55 5.00 11.75
C GLU A 154 -5.11 5.17 11.25
N TYR A 155 -4.51 4.09 10.77
CA TYR A 155 -3.14 4.10 10.25
C TYR A 155 -2.97 5.13 9.13
N LEU A 156 -3.83 5.09 8.11
CA LEU A 156 -3.73 6.00 6.96
C LEU A 156 -4.02 7.46 7.33
N ARG A 157 -4.95 7.70 8.27
CA ARG A 157 -5.22 9.03 8.83
C ARG A 157 -3.98 9.57 9.53
N ASP A 158 -3.31 8.74 10.33
CA ASP A 158 -2.15 9.16 11.11
C ASP A 158 -0.95 9.45 10.20
N VAL A 159 -0.71 8.63 9.18
CA VAL A 159 0.29 8.94 8.13
C VAL A 159 -0.05 10.26 7.43
N LEU A 160 -1.31 10.48 7.03
CA LEU A 160 -1.70 11.73 6.37
C LEU A 160 -1.53 12.94 7.28
N LEU A 161 -1.80 12.80 8.58
CA LEU A 161 -1.58 13.85 9.56
C LEU A 161 -0.09 14.23 9.64
N LEU A 162 0.83 13.25 9.72
CA LEU A 162 2.27 13.50 9.71
C LEU A 162 2.74 14.23 8.45
N ILE A 163 2.16 13.88 7.29
CA ILE A 163 2.42 14.59 6.03
C ILE A 163 1.89 16.03 6.10
N LEU A 164 0.68 16.24 6.63
CA LEU A 164 0.06 17.57 6.72
C LEU A 164 0.75 18.49 7.74
N THR A 165 1.35 17.94 8.79
CA THR A 165 2.12 18.69 9.79
C THR A 165 3.57 18.91 9.39
N SER A 166 4.00 18.39 8.23
CA SER A 166 5.38 18.46 7.73
C SER A 166 6.39 17.78 8.65
N ASP A 167 5.99 16.71 9.35
CA ASP A 167 6.88 15.96 10.26
C ASP A 167 7.90 15.07 9.50
N HIS A 168 7.83 15.01 8.17
CA HIS A 168 8.79 14.31 7.33
C HIS A 168 9.84 15.29 6.78
N GLU A 169 11.04 15.26 7.35
CA GLU A 169 12.16 16.10 6.91
C GLU A 169 13.17 15.33 6.03
N GLY A 170 13.88 16.06 5.17
CA GLY A 170 15.05 15.56 4.47
C GLY A 170 14.71 14.52 3.39
N PRO A 171 15.28 13.30 3.42
CA PRO A 171 15.13 12.33 2.33
C PRO A 171 13.72 11.74 2.21
N ASP A 172 12.91 11.81 3.28
CA ASP A 172 11.57 11.23 3.33
C ASP A 172 10.50 12.23 2.80
N GLU A 173 10.80 13.54 2.80
CA GLU A 173 9.90 14.62 2.38
C GLU A 173 9.35 14.44 0.94
N PRO A 174 10.16 14.15 -0.09
CA PRO A 174 9.61 14.00 -1.45
C PRO A 174 8.70 12.78 -1.59
N LEU A 175 8.94 11.73 -0.80
CA LEU A 175 8.10 10.54 -0.80
C LEU A 175 6.77 10.82 -0.11
N ALA A 176 6.78 11.54 1.02
CA ALA A 176 5.59 11.99 1.72
C ALA A 176 4.65 12.77 0.78
N LEU A 177 5.19 13.76 0.06
CA LEU A 177 4.46 14.55 -0.94
C LEU A 177 3.90 13.70 -2.09
N LEU A 178 4.66 12.68 -2.52
CA LEU A 178 4.27 11.79 -3.61
C LEU A 178 3.10 10.87 -3.25
N ILE A 179 3.07 10.35 -2.01
CA ILE A 179 2.10 9.32 -1.60
C ILE A 179 0.82 9.88 -0.99
N ALA A 180 0.83 11.15 -0.57
CA ALA A 180 -0.32 11.82 0.03
C ALA A 180 -1.63 11.68 -0.78
N PRO A 181 -1.64 11.82 -2.13
CA PRO A 181 -2.84 11.59 -2.93
C PRO A 181 -3.37 10.15 -2.82
N SER A 182 -2.47 9.17 -2.74
CA SER A 182 -2.81 7.74 -2.61
C SER A 182 -3.47 7.46 -1.28
N ILE A 183 -2.95 8.04 -0.20
CA ILE A 183 -3.52 7.92 1.14
C ILE A 183 -4.93 8.51 1.17
N CYS A 184 -5.13 9.72 0.61
CA CYS A 184 -6.46 10.31 0.51
C CYS A 184 -7.44 9.42 -0.27
N ARG A 185 -7.02 8.78 -1.36
CA ARG A 185 -7.88 7.86 -2.12
C ARG A 185 -8.22 6.60 -1.35
N ALA A 186 -7.28 6.05 -0.60
CA ALA A 186 -7.52 4.90 0.27
C ALA A 186 -8.56 5.24 1.36
N LEU A 187 -8.43 6.40 2.01
CA LEU A 187 -9.41 6.90 2.98
C LEU A 187 -10.80 7.10 2.36
N ILE A 188 -10.87 7.71 1.16
CA ILE A 188 -12.14 7.85 0.43
C ILE A 188 -12.75 6.47 0.14
N ALA A 189 -11.95 5.50 -0.30
CA ALA A 189 -12.43 4.16 -0.60
C ALA A 189 -12.99 3.44 0.65
N LEU A 190 -12.33 3.57 1.81
CA LEU A 190 -12.85 3.06 3.09
C LEU A 190 -14.19 3.73 3.43
N LEU A 191 -14.28 5.05 3.29
CA LEU A 191 -15.47 5.81 3.62
C LEU A 191 -16.66 5.50 2.70
N GLU A 192 -16.42 5.36 1.39
CA GLU A 192 -17.45 4.98 0.39
C GLU A 192 -18.03 3.58 0.67
N ASN A 193 -17.28 2.70 1.32
CA ASN A 193 -17.71 1.33 1.64
C ASN A 193 -18.10 1.13 3.11
N ALA A 194 -17.97 2.16 3.95
CA ALA A 194 -18.32 2.10 5.37
C ALA A 194 -19.84 2.00 5.57
N GLN A 195 -20.26 1.18 6.54
CA GLN A 195 -21.66 1.06 6.94
C GLN A 195 -21.78 1.14 8.47
N GLY A 196 -22.96 1.57 8.94
CA GLY A 196 -23.32 1.53 10.36
C GLY A 196 -22.28 2.12 11.31
N ALA A 197 -21.72 1.27 12.16
CA ALA A 197 -20.77 1.65 13.20
C ALA A 197 -19.43 2.13 12.64
N GLY A 198 -18.93 1.55 11.55
CA GLY A 198 -17.66 1.98 10.92
C GLY A 198 -17.70 3.42 10.43
N LEU A 199 -18.81 3.84 9.80
CA LEU A 199 -18.98 5.22 9.36
C LEU A 199 -19.04 6.20 10.54
N GLN A 200 -19.73 5.83 11.61
CA GLN A 200 -19.79 6.63 12.83
C GLN A 200 -18.40 6.77 13.45
N TYR A 201 -17.62 5.68 13.49
CA TYR A 201 -16.27 5.69 13.99
C TYR A 201 -15.35 6.63 13.19
N TYR A 202 -15.37 6.56 11.85
CA TYR A 202 -14.55 7.42 11.00
C TYR A 202 -14.85 8.90 11.22
N THR A 203 -16.13 9.24 11.36
CA THR A 203 -16.59 10.64 11.41
C THR A 203 -16.60 11.25 12.82
N SER A 204 -16.66 10.44 13.87
CA SER A 204 -16.68 10.92 15.27
C SER A 204 -15.31 11.05 15.92
N SER A 205 -14.26 10.49 15.31
CA SER A 205 -12.90 10.57 15.85
C SER A 205 -12.37 12.02 15.89
N PRO A 206 -11.87 12.51 17.04
CA PRO A 206 -11.22 13.82 17.13
C PRO A 206 -10.04 13.96 16.16
N TRP A 207 -9.32 12.87 15.90
CA TRP A 207 -8.20 12.86 14.96
C TRP A 207 -8.66 13.04 13.51
N THR A 208 -9.82 12.47 13.14
CA THR A 208 -10.42 12.74 11.82
C THR A 208 -10.77 14.23 11.71
N PHE A 209 -11.32 14.83 12.77
CA PHE A 209 -11.63 16.25 12.78
C PHE A 209 -10.35 17.12 12.65
N CYS A 210 -9.28 16.78 13.36
CA CYS A 210 -7.97 17.42 13.20
C CYS A 210 -7.46 17.32 11.76
N MET A 211 -7.49 16.13 11.16
CA MET A 211 -7.07 15.90 9.78
C MET A 211 -7.88 16.76 8.79
N VAL A 212 -9.21 16.82 8.96
CA VAL A 212 -10.08 17.66 8.13
C VAL A 212 -9.75 19.14 8.27
N ASN A 213 -9.41 19.62 9.47
CA ASN A 213 -9.02 21.01 9.67
C ASN A 213 -7.69 21.33 8.97
N TYR A 214 -6.70 20.45 9.07
CA TYR A 214 -5.44 20.62 8.33
C TYR A 214 -5.67 20.63 6.81
N LEU A 215 -6.51 19.73 6.29
CA LEU A 215 -6.87 19.70 4.87
C LEU A 215 -7.57 20.99 4.43
N LYS A 216 -8.49 21.52 5.23
CA LYS A 216 -9.15 22.81 4.93
C LYS A 216 -8.18 23.97 4.93
N ASN A 217 -7.32 24.06 5.94
CA ASN A 217 -6.30 25.10 6.02
C ASN A 217 -5.35 25.06 4.80
N LEU A 218 -4.93 23.85 4.38
CA LEU A 218 -4.13 23.66 3.17
C LEU A 218 -4.83 24.18 1.90
N LEU A 219 -6.16 24.00 1.82
CA LEU A 219 -6.97 24.44 0.69
C LEU A 219 -7.23 25.95 0.69
N ASP A 220 -7.38 26.56 1.86
CA ASP A 220 -7.86 27.94 2.03
C ASP A 220 -6.75 29.00 2.18
N CYS A 221 -5.55 28.63 2.65
CA CYS A 221 -4.48 29.59 2.95
C CYS A 221 -3.63 29.98 1.73
N GLU A 222 -3.15 31.24 1.73
CA GLU A 222 -2.04 31.69 0.88
C GLU A 222 -0.77 30.93 1.25
N ARG A 223 0.00 30.52 0.24
CA ARG A 223 1.06 29.52 0.38
C ARG A 223 2.41 30.16 0.16
N ASP A 224 3.11 30.45 1.26
CA ASP A 224 4.45 31.01 1.21
C ASP A 224 5.55 29.93 1.29
N GLU A 225 5.20 28.74 1.76
CA GLU A 225 6.13 27.62 1.94
C GLU A 225 6.06 26.62 0.77
N ALA A 226 7.24 26.26 0.23
CA ALA A 226 7.35 25.39 -0.95
C ALA A 226 6.75 23.99 -0.72
N TYR A 227 6.95 23.41 0.47
CA TYR A 227 6.36 22.12 0.83
C TYR A 227 4.83 22.17 0.76
N VAL A 228 4.22 23.16 1.42
CA VAL A 228 2.77 23.37 1.47
C VAL A 228 2.21 23.62 0.06
N GLN A 229 2.94 24.35 -0.79
CA GLN A 229 2.54 24.57 -2.17
C GLN A 229 2.51 23.26 -2.97
N ILE A 230 3.57 22.45 -2.91
CA ILE A 230 3.64 21.17 -3.64
C ILE A 230 2.59 20.20 -3.10
N LEU A 231 2.45 20.10 -1.77
CA LEU A 231 1.45 19.23 -1.15
C LEU A 231 0.05 19.61 -1.62
N HIS A 232 -0.28 20.91 -1.60
CA HIS A 232 -1.55 21.38 -2.13
C HIS A 232 -1.73 20.96 -3.59
N GLU A 233 -0.80 21.30 -4.49
CA GLU A 233 -0.88 20.96 -5.91
C GLU A 233 -1.13 19.46 -6.16
N ARG A 234 -0.59 18.60 -5.29
CA ARG A 234 -0.74 17.15 -5.38
C ARG A 234 -2.09 16.65 -4.86
N ILE A 235 -2.57 17.18 -3.74
CA ILE A 235 -3.71 16.58 -3.02
C ILE A 235 -5.02 17.35 -3.14
N SER A 236 -5.06 18.56 -3.72
CA SER A 236 -6.25 19.44 -3.65
C SER A 236 -7.55 18.72 -4.00
N GLU A 237 -7.55 17.97 -5.09
CA GLU A 237 -8.77 17.31 -5.58
C GLU A 237 -9.21 16.19 -4.64
N GLN A 238 -8.27 15.36 -4.18
CA GLN A 238 -8.56 14.29 -3.23
C GLN A 238 -8.93 14.85 -1.85
N ALA A 239 -8.28 15.92 -1.40
CA ALA A 239 -8.60 16.61 -0.15
C ALA A 239 -10.03 17.19 -0.16
N LYS A 240 -10.45 17.83 -1.26
CA LYS A 240 -11.82 18.32 -1.44
C LYS A 240 -12.83 17.16 -1.40
N LEU A 241 -12.53 16.06 -2.10
CA LEU A 241 -13.41 14.89 -2.12
C LEU A 241 -13.53 14.25 -0.74
N LEU A 242 -12.42 14.05 -0.03
CA LEU A 242 -12.39 13.49 1.31
C LEU A 242 -13.16 14.38 2.30
N CYS A 243 -12.91 15.70 2.29
CA CYS A 243 -13.64 16.64 3.14
C CYS A 243 -15.15 16.63 2.87
N ARG A 244 -15.57 16.58 1.60
CA ARG A 244 -16.99 16.49 1.22
C ARG A 244 -17.62 15.17 1.65
N ALA A 245 -16.93 14.06 1.45
CA ALA A 245 -17.41 12.74 1.82
C ALA A 245 -17.62 12.64 3.35
N LEU A 246 -16.69 13.18 4.13
CA LEU A 246 -16.80 13.23 5.59
C LEU A 246 -17.91 14.18 6.08
N ALA A 247 -18.10 15.33 5.42
CA ALA A 247 -19.14 16.30 5.79
C ALA A 247 -20.57 15.83 5.48
N ASN A 248 -20.76 15.09 4.39
CA ASN A 248 -22.09 14.74 3.92
C ASN A 248 -22.69 13.50 4.61
N HIS A 249 -21.94 12.78 5.45
CA HIS A 249 -22.34 11.54 6.15
C HIS A 249 -23.10 10.52 5.27
N SER A 250 -22.93 10.58 3.95
CA SER A 250 -23.83 9.94 3.01
C SER A 250 -23.06 8.91 2.19
N PRO A 251 -23.42 7.61 2.28
CA PRO A 251 -22.89 6.58 1.38
C PRO A 251 -23.34 6.76 -0.07
N ASN A 252 -24.17 7.78 -0.38
CA ASN A 252 -24.61 8.09 -1.73
C ASN A 252 -23.71 9.16 -2.39
N LEU A 253 -22.43 8.85 -2.56
CA LEU A 253 -21.65 9.36 -3.69
C LEU A 253 -21.91 8.42 -4.88
N SER A 254 -23.16 8.38 -5.34
CA SER A 254 -23.56 7.63 -6.54
C SER A 254 -23.09 8.35 -7.81
N THR A 255 -21.77 8.36 -8.03
CA THR A 255 -21.24 8.22 -9.39
C THR A 255 -21.26 6.73 -9.70
N SER A 256 -22.34 6.28 -10.34
CA SER A 256 -22.50 5.00 -11.05
C SER A 256 -21.72 3.79 -10.50
N SER A 257 -22.44 2.79 -10.00
CA SER A 257 -21.95 1.43 -9.68
C SER A 257 -21.46 0.62 -10.90
N GLY A 258 -20.91 1.28 -11.92
CA GLY A 258 -19.99 0.64 -12.85
C GLY A 258 -18.67 0.43 -12.12
N LEU A 259 -18.01 -0.70 -12.34
CA LEU A 259 -16.62 -0.97 -11.97
C LEU A 259 -15.79 0.30 -12.19
N ARG A 260 -15.57 1.10 -11.15
CA ARG A 260 -14.82 2.35 -11.24
C ARG A 260 -13.41 1.91 -11.54
N GLU A 261 -12.98 2.10 -12.79
CA GLU A 261 -11.63 1.72 -13.18
C GLU A 261 -10.66 2.35 -12.16
N PRO A 262 -9.75 1.56 -11.58
CA PRO A 262 -8.77 2.09 -10.66
C PRO A 262 -8.05 3.22 -11.39
N PRO A 263 -7.95 4.40 -10.80
CA PRO A 263 -7.40 5.54 -11.49
C PRO A 263 -5.94 5.24 -11.88
N PRO A 264 -5.41 5.91 -12.92
CA PRO A 264 -4.10 5.60 -13.47
C PRO A 264 -3.06 5.65 -12.35
N SER A 265 -2.50 4.49 -12.04
CA SER A 265 -1.41 4.34 -11.09
C SER A 265 -0.11 4.40 -11.89
N ARG A 266 0.88 5.12 -11.37
CA ARG A 266 2.22 5.21 -11.94
C ARG A 266 3.19 4.53 -10.99
N THR A 267 4.09 3.76 -11.57
CA THR A 267 5.18 3.18 -10.80
C THR A 267 6.37 4.14 -10.82
N VAL A 268 6.83 4.53 -9.64
CA VAL A 268 7.96 5.42 -9.43
C VAL A 268 9.09 4.64 -8.79
N PHE A 269 10.28 4.73 -9.38
CA PHE A 269 11.49 4.19 -8.79
C PHE A 269 12.19 5.28 -7.99
N CYS A 270 12.50 5.02 -6.72
CA CYS A 270 13.23 5.95 -5.87
C CYS A 270 14.25 5.22 -4.98
N TRP A 271 15.18 5.99 -4.40
CA TRP A 271 16.14 5.51 -3.42
C TRP A 271 15.85 6.17 -2.08
N LEU A 272 15.59 5.36 -1.06
CA LEU A 272 15.32 5.81 0.30
C LEU A 272 16.27 5.06 1.25
N ARG A 273 16.98 5.77 2.12
CA ARG A 273 17.87 5.17 3.13
C ARG A 273 18.80 4.08 2.56
N SER A 274 19.38 4.33 1.38
CA SER A 274 20.27 3.41 0.64
C SER A 274 19.63 2.12 0.08
N LEU A 275 18.31 2.04 0.04
CA LEU A 275 17.56 0.94 -0.55
C LEU A 275 16.75 1.43 -1.77
N PRO A 276 16.67 0.62 -2.85
CA PRO A 276 15.79 0.92 -3.97
C PRO A 276 14.34 0.57 -3.63
N TYR A 277 13.42 1.44 -4.05
CA TYR A 277 11.98 1.27 -3.88
C TYR A 277 11.25 1.41 -5.21
N VAL A 278 10.22 0.58 -5.38
CA VAL A 278 9.24 0.68 -6.45
C VAL A 278 7.92 1.07 -5.80
N ILE A 279 7.60 2.35 -5.88
CA ILE A 279 6.42 2.94 -5.28
C ILE A 279 5.32 2.97 -6.32
N ILE A 280 4.17 2.39 -5.99
CA ILE A 280 2.95 2.64 -6.75
C ILE A 280 2.44 3.98 -6.22
N ALA A 281 2.30 4.95 -7.11
CA ALA A 281 1.83 6.29 -6.80
C ALA A 281 0.61 6.58 -7.65
N THR A 282 -0.29 7.33 -7.04
CA THR A 282 -1.52 7.74 -7.67
C THR A 282 -1.25 8.98 -8.54
N ALA A 283 -1.63 8.91 -9.83
CA ALA A 283 -1.46 10.04 -10.76
C ALA A 283 -2.50 11.15 -10.56
#